data_AF-A0A6H1BTB5-F1
#
_entry.id   AF-A0A6H1BTB5-F1
#
_cell.length_a   1.000
_cell.length_b   1.000
_cell.length_c   1.000
_cell.angle_alpha   90.00
_cell.angle_beta   90.00
_cell.angle_gamma   90.00
#
_symmetry.space_group_name_H-M   'P 1'
#
loop_
_entity.id
_entity.type
_entity.pdbx_description
1 polymer ?
#
loop_
_entity_poly.entity_id
_entity_poly.type
_entity_poly.pdbx_seq_one_letter_code
_entity_poly.pdbx_strand_id
1 'polypeptide(L)'
;MRTAREYNGTRQESLSEPAIPARYRHDWALFADWCTATDQHPLPASPEALALFLREHPAAAATQRRRVSAINTVHTRHGHPAPGRNETVRRRLDAARAARLDRLAPLLLRKAAELPVAGWPSGVFGRRDGMLLVLAATGMPFAQLARLRRGDLHLDAGTLVATTTDGERFCLIPESGTAECPAVGVYRRWAEILAFLDQYPNTDLLAQHLTDPIEVEQVTLTDRQALQPMLSPIDRWGHLPLMPQPMTAQSVAAIVRDHLSGRARARGPLPLPLRKEGDRDDALAARIEPAVDLDPHYYERGIRARRLAQHSLQNLADVLDDIEDQADQLLDELLTILDNL
;
A
#
# COMPACT_ATOMS: atom_id res chain seq x y z
N MET A 1 -19.18 -51.39 56.78
CA MET A 1 -17.92 -50.83 56.25
C MET A 1 -18.19 -49.42 55.74
N ARG A 2 -17.60 -48.42 56.41
CA ARG A 2 -17.63 -46.99 56.10
C ARG A 2 -16.37 -46.61 55.29
N THR A 3 -16.42 -45.46 54.60
CA THR A 3 -15.33 -44.66 53.95
C THR A 3 -14.67 -45.29 52.69
N ALA A 4 -14.31 -44.57 51.63
CA ALA A 4 -13.99 -43.14 51.48
C ALA A 4 -14.30 -42.60 50.07
N ARG A 5 -14.77 -41.34 50.03
CA ARG A 5 -14.61 -40.39 48.93
C ARG A 5 -13.14 -39.98 48.92
N GLU A 6 -12.46 -39.97 47.77
CA GLU A 6 -11.31 -39.07 47.60
C GLU A 6 -11.07 -38.71 46.13
N TYR A 7 -11.37 -37.45 45.82
CA TYR A 7 -10.58 -36.51 45.02
C TYR A 7 -10.00 -37.00 43.69
N ASN A 8 -10.79 -36.94 42.61
CA ASN A 8 -10.24 -36.72 41.28
C ASN A 8 -9.97 -35.21 41.14
N GLY A 9 -8.71 -34.82 41.33
CA GLY A 9 -8.25 -33.44 41.26
C GLY A 9 -8.55 -32.84 39.89
N THR A 10 -9.48 -31.89 39.87
CA THR A 10 -9.67 -30.92 38.79
C THR A 10 -8.36 -30.18 38.63
N ARG A 11 -7.54 -30.63 37.67
CA ARG A 11 -6.40 -29.89 37.15
C ARG A 11 -6.99 -28.66 36.48
N GLN A 12 -7.21 -27.59 37.26
CA GLN A 12 -7.37 -26.26 36.73
C GLN A 12 -6.08 -25.96 35.97
N GLU A 13 -6.13 -26.15 34.65
CA GLU A 13 -5.29 -25.40 33.73
C GLU A 13 -5.62 -23.93 33.95
N SER A 14 -4.94 -23.36 34.95
CA SER A 14 -4.67 -21.95 35.05
C SER A 14 -3.97 -21.56 33.75
N LEU A 15 -4.76 -21.16 32.76
CA LEU A 15 -4.33 -20.29 31.67
C LEU A 15 -3.70 -19.09 32.36
N SER A 16 -2.39 -19.17 32.55
CA SER A 16 -1.65 -18.19 33.33
C SER A 16 -1.86 -16.85 32.66
N GLU A 17 -2.58 -15.94 33.34
CA GLU A 17 -2.70 -14.56 32.90
C GLU A 17 -1.30 -14.06 32.53
N PRO A 18 -1.13 -13.46 31.35
CA PRO A 18 0.20 -13.17 30.85
C PRO A 18 0.87 -12.12 31.73
N ALA A 19 1.75 -12.58 32.61
CA ALA A 19 2.34 -11.76 33.68
C ALA A 19 3.10 -10.56 33.11
N ILE A 20 2.80 -9.36 33.60
CA ILE A 20 3.43 -8.11 33.16
C ILE A 20 4.89 -8.06 33.65
N PRO A 21 5.89 -7.80 32.77
CA PRO A 21 7.29 -7.67 33.17
C PRO A 21 7.47 -6.63 34.28
N ALA A 22 8.31 -6.93 35.29
CA ALA A 22 8.49 -6.07 36.48
C ALA A 22 8.77 -4.60 36.14
N ARG A 23 9.61 -4.35 35.12
CA ARG A 23 9.96 -3.00 34.63
C ARG A 23 8.78 -2.17 34.10
N TYR A 24 7.65 -2.81 33.75
CA TYR A 24 6.46 -2.17 33.19
C TYR A 24 5.29 -2.08 34.19
N ARG A 25 5.37 -2.76 35.34
CA ARG A 25 4.27 -2.84 36.31
C ARG A 25 3.85 -1.47 36.83
N HIS A 26 4.83 -0.61 37.15
CA HIS A 26 4.55 0.72 37.64
C HIS A 26 3.86 1.60 36.60
N ASP A 27 4.37 1.61 35.36
CA ASP A 27 3.75 2.39 34.27
C ASP A 27 2.35 1.87 33.92
N TRP A 28 2.11 0.55 34.01
CA TRP A 28 0.79 -0.04 33.81
C TRP A 28 -0.18 0.31 34.95
N ALA A 29 0.25 0.19 36.20
CA ALA A 29 -0.59 0.54 37.36
C ALA A 29 -1.05 2.00 37.28
N LEU A 30 -0.13 2.92 36.98
CA LEU A 30 -0.44 4.33 36.79
C LEU A 30 -1.52 4.56 35.70
N PHE A 31 -1.40 3.84 34.58
CA PHE A 31 -2.39 3.94 33.50
C PHE A 31 -3.74 3.34 33.89
N ALA A 32 -3.75 2.16 34.52
CA ALA A 32 -4.97 1.50 34.97
C ALA A 32 -5.72 2.34 36.01
N ASP A 33 -4.99 2.90 36.98
CA ASP A 33 -5.54 3.79 38.01
C ASP A 33 -6.16 5.04 37.38
N TRP A 34 -5.48 5.63 36.40
CA TRP A 34 -6.02 6.78 35.65
C TRP A 34 -7.26 6.41 34.82
N CYS A 35 -7.28 5.23 34.19
CA CYS A 35 -8.47 4.73 33.48
C CYS A 35 -9.66 4.58 34.43
N THR A 36 -9.44 3.99 35.61
CA THR A 36 -10.48 3.90 36.65
C THR A 36 -10.95 5.27 37.12
N ALA A 37 -10.05 6.23 37.27
CA ALA A 37 -10.40 7.59 37.70
C ALA A 37 -11.12 8.43 36.63
N THR A 38 -11.05 8.03 35.35
CA THR A 38 -11.64 8.77 34.21
C THR A 38 -12.76 8.00 33.50
N ASP A 39 -13.28 6.94 34.12
CA ASP A 39 -14.31 6.04 33.58
C ASP A 39 -13.95 5.46 32.18
N GLN A 40 -12.67 5.12 31.98
CA GLN A 40 -12.17 4.50 30.76
C GLN A 40 -11.80 3.05 30.97
N HIS A 41 -11.94 2.22 29.92
CA HIS A 41 -11.52 0.83 29.96
C HIS A 41 -9.99 0.72 29.77
N PRO A 42 -9.25 0.15 30.73
CA PRO A 42 -7.79 0.00 30.61
C PRO A 42 -7.38 -1.09 29.62
N LEU A 43 -8.26 -2.07 29.35
CA LEU A 43 -8.02 -3.16 28.41
C LEU A 43 -9.35 -3.67 27.80
N PRO A 44 -9.54 -3.61 26.47
CA PRO A 44 -8.73 -2.85 25.52
C PRO A 44 -8.94 -1.33 25.70
N ALA A 45 -7.85 -0.59 25.83
CA ALA A 45 -7.89 0.88 25.81
C ALA A 45 -7.95 1.41 24.37
N SER A 46 -8.67 2.51 24.18
CA SER A 46 -8.65 3.21 22.90
C SER A 46 -7.34 4.01 22.72
N PRO A 47 -6.87 4.23 21.48
CA PRO A 47 -5.77 5.14 21.21
C PRO A 47 -5.99 6.55 21.75
N GLU A 48 -7.24 7.02 21.74
CA GLU A 48 -7.66 8.32 22.27
C GLU A 48 -7.46 8.38 23.79
N ALA A 49 -7.82 7.31 24.51
CA ALA A 49 -7.58 7.15 25.94
C ALA A 49 -6.10 7.28 26.28
N LEU A 50 -5.26 6.56 25.53
CA LEU A 50 -3.81 6.61 25.71
C LEU A 50 -3.24 8.01 25.39
N ALA A 51 -3.69 8.64 24.30
CA ALA A 51 -3.25 9.99 23.95
C ALA A 51 -3.63 11.02 25.02
N LEU A 52 -4.82 10.87 25.62
CA LEU A 52 -5.29 11.70 26.72
C LEU A 52 -4.44 11.49 27.98
N PHE A 53 -4.19 10.24 28.37
CA PHE A 53 -3.31 9.89 29.49
C PHE A 53 -1.94 10.56 29.36
N LEU A 54 -1.29 10.45 28.20
CA LEU A 54 0.03 11.05 27.96
C LEU A 54 0.01 12.57 28.04
N ARG A 55 -1.12 13.21 27.66
CA ARG A 55 -1.32 14.67 27.75
C ARG A 55 -1.44 15.13 29.20
N GLU A 56 -2.16 14.39 30.02
CA GLU A 56 -2.41 14.72 31.43
C GLU A 56 -1.22 14.38 32.34
N HIS A 57 -0.34 13.49 31.89
CA HIS A 57 0.87 13.08 32.61
C HIS A 57 2.13 13.46 31.83
N PRO A 58 2.46 14.76 31.68
CA PRO A 58 3.63 15.19 30.94
C PRO A 58 4.92 14.64 31.55
N ALA A 59 5.84 14.18 30.71
CA ALA A 59 7.14 13.66 31.10
C ALA A 59 8.13 13.81 29.94
N ALA A 60 9.42 13.59 30.21
CA ALA A 60 10.45 13.53 29.17
C ALA A 60 10.10 12.47 28.10
N ALA A 61 10.49 12.70 26.84
CA ALA A 61 10.12 11.85 25.71
C ALA A 61 10.51 10.37 25.91
N ALA A 62 11.66 10.10 26.54
CA ALA A 62 12.10 8.74 26.88
C ALA A 62 11.11 8.05 27.83
N THR A 63 10.60 8.77 28.84
CA THR A 63 9.61 8.26 29.80
C THR A 63 8.27 8.00 29.12
N GLN A 64 7.79 8.90 28.26
CA GLN A 64 6.54 8.67 27.53
C GLN A 64 6.63 7.46 26.59
N ARG A 65 7.76 7.28 25.89
CA ARG A 65 7.99 6.07 25.08
C ARG A 65 8.00 4.80 25.92
N ARG A 66 8.58 4.84 27.12
CA ARG A 66 8.57 3.71 28.07
C ARG A 66 7.14 3.37 28.52
N ARG A 67 6.34 4.37 28.89
CA ARG A 67 4.92 4.19 29.27
C ARG A 67 4.11 3.57 28.14
N VAL A 68 4.25 4.09 26.92
CA VAL A 68 3.60 3.52 25.74
C VAL A 68 4.05 2.08 25.48
N SER A 69 5.33 1.78 25.66
CA SER A 69 5.85 0.41 25.52
C SER A 69 5.27 -0.55 26.57
N ALA A 70 5.10 -0.09 27.81
CA ALA A 70 4.46 -0.86 28.87
C ALA A 70 3.00 -1.18 28.50
N ILE A 71 2.21 -0.17 28.14
CA ILE A 71 0.79 -0.31 27.79
C ILE A 71 0.60 -1.19 26.55
N ASN A 72 1.41 -1.00 25.50
CA ASN A 72 1.41 -1.86 24.31
C ASN A 72 1.75 -3.32 24.64
N THR A 73 2.71 -3.54 25.55
CA THR A 73 3.11 -4.89 25.97
C THR A 73 1.95 -5.60 26.66
N VAL A 74 1.17 -4.91 27.50
CA VAL A 74 0.00 -5.50 28.16
C VAL A 74 -1.09 -5.84 27.14
N HIS A 75 -1.40 -4.92 26.22
CA HIS A 75 -2.40 -5.16 25.17
C HIS A 75 -2.06 -6.37 24.29
N THR A 76 -0.85 -6.36 23.73
CA THR A 76 -0.39 -7.44 22.84
C THR A 76 -0.34 -8.80 23.53
N ARG A 77 0.03 -8.84 24.82
CA ARG A 77 0.02 -10.07 25.62
C ARG A 77 -1.39 -10.63 25.84
N HIS A 78 -2.40 -9.77 25.90
CA HIS A 78 -3.80 -10.17 26.02
C HIS A 78 -4.50 -10.32 24.66
N GLY A 79 -3.74 -10.35 23.56
CA GLY A 79 -4.30 -10.53 22.22
C GLY A 79 -5.00 -9.29 21.65
N HIS A 80 -4.86 -8.13 22.30
CA HIS A 80 -5.44 -6.87 21.83
C HIS A 80 -4.43 -6.07 20.98
N PRO A 81 -4.92 -5.28 20.00
CA PRO A 81 -4.08 -4.32 19.28
C PRO A 81 -3.39 -3.34 20.22
N ALA A 82 -2.15 -2.96 19.90
CA ALA A 82 -1.36 -2.04 20.69
C ALA A 82 -1.83 -0.58 20.46
N PRO A 83 -2.46 0.11 21.43
CA PRO A 83 -3.04 1.44 21.22
C PRO A 83 -1.99 2.50 20.89
N GLY A 84 -0.76 2.32 21.36
CA GLY A 84 0.32 3.27 21.14
C GLY A 84 0.96 3.25 19.76
N ARG A 85 0.57 2.31 18.89
CA ARG A 85 1.03 2.32 17.50
C ARG A 85 0.18 3.23 16.59
N ASN A 86 -1.00 3.62 17.07
CA ASN A 86 -1.88 4.55 16.37
C ASN A 86 -1.17 5.91 16.13
N GLU A 87 -1.39 6.51 14.96
CA GLU A 87 -0.74 7.78 14.58
C GLU A 87 -1.08 8.92 15.54
N THR A 88 -2.27 8.95 16.14
CA THR A 88 -2.65 9.96 17.16
C THR A 88 -1.71 9.94 18.36
N VAL A 89 -1.34 8.75 18.84
CA VAL A 89 -0.40 8.58 19.94
C VAL A 89 1.03 8.91 19.49
N ARG A 90 1.41 8.52 18.27
CA ARG A 90 2.74 8.81 17.71
C ARG A 90 2.98 10.31 17.53
N ARG A 91 1.98 11.06 17.04
CA ARG A 91 2.03 12.52 16.91
C ARG A 91 2.30 13.21 18.25
N ARG A 92 1.78 12.67 19.36
CA ARG A 92 2.04 13.18 20.72
C ARG A 92 3.47 12.91 21.21
N LEU A 93 4.04 11.77 20.83
CA LEU A 93 5.38 11.35 21.26
C LEU A 93 6.51 11.99 20.43
N ASP A 94 6.23 12.37 19.19
CA ASP A 94 7.21 12.90 18.24
C ASP A 94 6.69 14.18 17.59
N ALA A 95 6.88 15.30 18.30
CA ALA A 95 6.44 16.62 17.86
C ALA A 95 7.10 17.06 16.54
N ALA A 96 8.35 16.66 16.29
CA ALA A 96 9.05 16.98 15.05
C ALA A 96 8.45 16.22 13.85
N ARG A 97 8.11 14.94 14.04
CA ARG A 97 7.37 14.15 13.04
C ARG A 97 5.98 14.74 12.81
N ALA A 98 5.25 15.09 13.87
CA ALA A 98 3.92 15.68 13.77
C ALA A 98 3.95 16.98 12.96
N ALA A 99 4.83 17.92 13.32
CA ALA A 99 5.00 19.17 12.59
C ALA A 99 5.41 18.96 11.12
N ARG A 100 6.24 17.95 10.82
CA ARG A 100 6.55 17.59 9.44
C ARG A 100 5.32 17.08 8.69
N LEU A 101 4.52 16.22 9.32
CA LEU A 101 3.30 15.69 8.71
C LEU A 101 2.25 16.78 8.48
N ASP A 102 2.08 17.71 9.42
CA ASP A 102 1.16 18.85 9.29
C ASP A 102 1.54 19.76 8.12
N ARG A 103 2.85 19.90 7.82
CA ARG A 103 3.31 20.63 6.63
C ARG A 103 3.13 19.84 5.33
N LEU A 104 3.34 18.52 5.35
CA LEU A 104 3.33 17.70 4.14
C LEU A 104 1.93 17.23 3.71
N ALA A 105 1.04 16.94 4.66
CA ALA A 105 -0.27 16.37 4.37
C ALA A 105 -1.11 17.26 3.41
N PRO A 106 -1.22 18.59 3.60
CA PRO A 106 -1.94 19.46 2.66
C PRO A 106 -1.31 19.46 1.26
N LEU A 107 0.02 19.41 1.16
CA LEU A 107 0.73 19.35 -0.12
C LEU A 107 0.46 18.04 -0.85
N LEU A 108 0.45 16.92 -0.13
CA LEU A 108 0.14 15.61 -0.69
C LEU A 108 -1.30 15.54 -1.20
N LEU A 109 -2.27 16.04 -0.43
CA LEU A 109 -3.68 16.07 -0.81
C LEU A 109 -3.90 16.98 -2.02
N ARG A 110 -3.28 18.16 -2.04
CA ARG A 110 -3.31 19.05 -3.21
C ARG A 110 -2.73 18.37 -4.45
N LYS A 111 -1.56 17.73 -4.33
CA LYS A 111 -0.94 17.00 -5.44
C LYS A 111 -1.83 15.87 -5.93
N ALA A 112 -2.47 15.13 -5.03
CA ALA A 112 -3.41 14.06 -5.38
C ALA A 112 -4.60 14.59 -6.20
N ALA A 113 -5.09 15.80 -5.90
CA ALA A 113 -6.18 16.44 -6.64
C ALA A 113 -5.76 16.98 -8.02
N GLU A 114 -4.49 17.32 -8.20
CA GLU A 114 -3.93 17.81 -9.48
C GLU A 114 -3.66 16.69 -10.50
N LEU A 115 -3.70 15.41 -10.08
CA LEU A 115 -3.36 14.29 -10.95
C LEU A 115 -4.44 13.97 -12.00
N PRO A 116 -4.04 13.56 -13.22
CA PRO A 116 -4.98 13.21 -14.27
C PRO A 116 -5.83 12.00 -13.88
N VAL A 117 -7.14 12.10 -14.05
CA VAL A 117 -8.10 11.03 -13.72
C VAL A 117 -8.66 10.30 -14.95
N ALA A 118 -8.34 10.79 -16.15
CA ALA A 118 -8.82 10.29 -17.43
C ALA A 118 -7.67 10.18 -18.44
N GLY A 119 -7.96 9.51 -19.56
CA GLY A 119 -7.00 9.28 -20.65
C GLY A 119 -6.01 8.16 -20.36
N TRP A 120 -5.41 7.64 -21.41
CA TRP A 120 -4.49 6.52 -21.36
C TRP A 120 -3.04 6.93 -21.67
N PRO A 121 -2.04 6.52 -20.88
CA PRO A 121 -2.12 5.82 -19.59
C PRO A 121 -2.23 6.79 -18.40
N SER A 122 -2.26 8.10 -18.63
CA SER A 122 -2.18 9.13 -17.58
C SER A 122 -3.23 8.95 -16.49
N GLY A 123 -4.46 8.59 -16.84
CA GLY A 123 -5.57 8.40 -15.91
C GLY A 123 -5.36 7.25 -14.92
N VAL A 124 -4.86 6.10 -15.38
CA VAL A 124 -4.60 4.96 -14.47
C VAL A 124 -3.47 5.28 -13.48
N PHE A 125 -2.42 5.96 -13.96
CA PHE A 125 -1.33 6.43 -13.11
C PHE A 125 -1.80 7.45 -12.09
N GLY A 126 -2.53 8.48 -12.53
CA GLY A 126 -2.97 9.55 -11.65
C GLY A 126 -3.98 9.06 -10.60
N ARG A 127 -4.86 8.11 -10.93
CA ARG A 127 -5.76 7.48 -9.95
C ARG A 127 -5.00 6.67 -8.88
N ARG A 128 -4.04 5.82 -9.29
CA ARG A 128 -3.20 5.05 -8.35
C ARG A 128 -2.35 5.98 -7.47
N ASP A 129 -1.63 6.91 -8.10
CA ASP A 129 -0.72 7.82 -7.41
C ASP A 129 -1.50 8.77 -6.49
N GLY A 130 -2.68 9.23 -6.91
CA GLY A 130 -3.57 10.02 -6.06
C GLY A 130 -3.96 9.25 -4.80
N MET A 131 -4.36 7.99 -4.94
CA MET A 131 -4.68 7.13 -3.79
C MET A 131 -3.48 6.95 -2.85
N LEU A 132 -2.30 6.75 -3.43
CA LEU A 132 -1.05 6.61 -2.69
C LEU A 132 -0.69 7.90 -1.91
N LEU A 133 -0.83 9.07 -2.53
CA LEU A 133 -0.58 10.36 -1.89
C LEU A 133 -1.59 10.66 -0.76
N VAL A 134 -2.87 10.36 -0.99
CA VAL A 134 -3.93 10.42 0.03
C VAL A 134 -3.56 9.55 1.23
N LEU A 135 -3.22 8.27 1.00
CA LEU A 135 -2.79 7.38 2.08
C LEU A 135 -1.52 7.87 2.79
N ALA A 136 -0.55 8.43 2.07
CA ALA A 136 0.66 8.99 2.66
C ALA A 136 0.37 10.20 3.56
N ALA A 137 -0.66 11.00 3.24
CA ALA A 137 -1.08 12.16 4.03
C ALA A 137 -1.61 11.78 5.43
N THR A 138 -2.02 10.51 5.64
CA THR A 138 -2.40 10.01 6.98
C THR A 138 -1.22 9.92 7.95
N GLY A 139 0.01 9.92 7.45
CA GLY A 139 1.22 9.62 8.25
C GLY A 139 1.58 8.14 8.30
N MET A 140 0.79 7.26 7.68
CA MET A 140 1.07 5.83 7.61
C MET A 140 2.48 5.55 7.06
N PRO A 141 3.28 4.72 7.74
CA PRO A 141 4.56 4.25 7.21
C PRO A 141 4.40 3.57 5.84
N PHE A 142 5.33 3.84 4.92
CA PHE A 142 5.26 3.27 3.56
C PHE A 142 5.26 1.73 3.53
N ALA A 143 5.85 1.07 4.53
CA ALA A 143 5.80 -0.39 4.66
C ALA A 143 4.40 -0.92 5.01
N GLN A 144 3.61 -0.18 5.80
CA GLN A 144 2.22 -0.53 6.06
C GLN A 144 1.35 -0.19 4.85
N LEU A 145 1.59 0.98 4.24
CA LEU A 145 0.88 1.43 3.05
C LEU A 145 1.01 0.43 1.89
N ALA A 146 2.22 -0.08 1.64
CA ALA A 146 2.51 -1.13 0.65
C ALA A 146 1.78 -2.47 0.91
N ARG A 147 1.42 -2.75 2.17
CA ARG A 147 0.77 -4.00 2.57
C ARG A 147 -0.76 -3.88 2.66
N LEU A 148 -1.31 -2.68 2.49
CA LEU A 148 -2.75 -2.47 2.54
C LEU A 148 -3.46 -3.31 1.48
N ARG A 149 -4.54 -3.96 1.90
CA ARG A 149 -5.44 -4.73 1.07
C ARG A 149 -6.69 -3.92 0.76
N ARG A 150 -7.45 -4.37 -0.23
CA ARG A 150 -8.70 -3.70 -0.61
C ARG A 150 -9.72 -3.66 0.52
N GLY A 151 -9.83 -4.75 1.29
CA GLY A 151 -10.74 -4.84 2.45
C GLY A 151 -10.28 -4.06 3.69
N ASP A 152 -9.05 -3.55 3.71
CA ASP A 152 -8.54 -2.75 4.83
C ASP A 152 -9.12 -1.33 4.84
N LEU A 153 -9.73 -0.90 3.72
CA LEU A 153 -10.31 0.43 3.57
C LEU A 153 -11.83 0.39 3.59
N HIS A 154 -12.41 1.29 4.37
CA HIS A 154 -13.84 1.46 4.49
C HIS A 154 -14.19 2.95 4.62
N LEU A 155 -15.44 3.26 4.28
CA LEU A 155 -15.99 4.60 4.45
C LEU A 155 -16.80 4.61 5.75
N ASP A 156 -16.43 5.50 6.68
CA ASP A 156 -17.15 5.72 7.93
C ASP A 156 -17.67 7.16 7.94
N ALA A 157 -19.00 7.33 7.87
CA ALA A 157 -19.68 8.64 7.84
C ALA A 157 -19.05 9.67 6.87
N GLY A 158 -18.66 9.24 5.65
CA GLY A 158 -18.04 10.11 4.64
C GLY A 158 -16.54 10.37 4.82
N THR A 159 -15.90 9.65 5.76
CA THR A 159 -14.45 9.66 6.00
C THR A 159 -13.83 8.36 5.50
N LEU A 160 -12.68 8.45 4.83
CA LEU A 160 -11.89 7.29 4.46
C LEU A 160 -11.08 6.81 5.66
N VAL A 161 -11.30 5.55 6.05
CA VAL A 161 -10.61 4.90 7.16
C VAL A 161 -9.85 3.69 6.64
N ALA A 162 -8.56 3.62 6.94
CA ALA A 162 -7.71 2.45 6.67
C ALA A 162 -7.37 1.75 7.99
N THR A 163 -7.69 0.46 8.08
CA THR A 163 -7.32 -0.40 9.21
C THR A 163 -6.27 -1.39 8.76
N THR A 164 -5.06 -1.28 9.29
CA THR A 164 -3.97 -2.23 8.97
C THR A 164 -4.23 -3.61 9.58
N THR A 165 -3.50 -4.62 9.11
CA THR A 165 -3.53 -5.98 9.68
C THR A 165 -3.24 -6.03 11.18
N ASP A 166 -2.49 -5.05 11.69
CA ASP A 166 -2.11 -4.96 13.10
C ASP A 166 -3.18 -4.24 13.95
N GLY A 167 -4.34 -3.90 13.36
CA GLY A 167 -5.45 -3.20 13.99
C GLY A 167 -5.27 -1.69 14.12
N GLU A 168 -4.21 -1.12 13.55
CA GLU A 168 -3.99 0.33 13.56
C GLU A 168 -4.92 1.02 12.58
N ARG A 169 -5.65 2.04 13.06
CA ARG A 169 -6.58 2.85 12.27
C ARG A 169 -5.94 4.18 11.87
N PHE A 170 -6.06 4.51 10.59
CA PHE A 170 -5.63 5.77 10.00
C PHE A 170 -6.83 6.42 9.31
N CYS A 171 -7.11 7.68 9.65
CA CYS A 171 -8.26 8.41 9.13
C CYS A 171 -7.81 9.75 8.51
N LEU A 172 -8.45 10.16 7.43
CA LEU A 172 -8.34 11.52 6.89
C LEU A 172 -9.63 12.27 7.18
N ILE A 173 -9.63 13.03 8.27
CA ILE A 173 -10.79 13.82 8.67
C ILE A 173 -11.05 14.87 7.57
N PRO A 174 -12.31 15.04 7.12
CA PRO A 174 -12.66 16.09 6.17
C PRO A 174 -12.26 17.46 6.70
N GLU A 175 -11.76 18.34 5.83
CA GLU A 175 -11.59 19.74 6.17
C GLU A 175 -12.98 20.36 6.43
N SER A 176 -13.08 21.10 7.54
CA SER A 176 -14.31 21.72 8.01
C SER A 176 -15.00 22.50 6.89
N GLY A 177 -16.20 22.06 6.47
CA GLY A 177 -17.05 22.75 5.50
C GLY A 177 -17.38 21.97 4.22
N THR A 178 -16.79 20.79 4.00
CA THR A 178 -17.16 19.88 2.89
C THR A 178 -17.90 18.64 3.41
N ALA A 179 -18.98 18.23 2.73
CA ALA A 179 -19.80 17.09 3.14
C ALA A 179 -19.12 15.73 2.91
N GLU A 180 -18.16 15.64 1.98
CA GLU A 180 -17.33 14.46 1.74
C GLU A 180 -15.84 14.85 1.70
N CYS A 181 -14.99 14.05 2.36
CA CYS A 181 -13.55 14.25 2.29
C CYS A 181 -13.06 14.04 0.84
N PRO A 182 -12.23 14.93 0.26
CA PRO A 182 -11.69 14.75 -1.10
C PRO A 182 -10.99 13.39 -1.33
N ALA A 183 -10.47 12.80 -0.25
CA ALA A 183 -9.92 11.45 -0.22
C ALA A 183 -10.93 10.37 -0.67
N VAL A 184 -12.22 10.54 -0.38
CA VAL A 184 -13.28 9.60 -0.78
C VAL A 184 -13.42 9.55 -2.29
N GLY A 185 -13.40 10.71 -2.96
CA GLY A 185 -13.46 10.78 -4.42
C GLY A 185 -12.24 10.11 -5.07
N VAL A 186 -11.05 10.32 -4.51
CA VAL A 186 -9.81 9.66 -4.97
C VAL A 186 -9.90 8.15 -4.79
N TYR A 187 -10.36 7.69 -3.62
CA TYR A 187 -10.57 6.27 -3.33
C TYR A 187 -11.59 5.65 -4.29
N ARG A 188 -12.77 6.25 -4.46
CA ARG A 188 -13.82 5.74 -5.37
C ARG A 188 -13.30 5.59 -6.79
N ARG A 189 -12.56 6.57 -7.32
CA ARG A 189 -11.97 6.50 -8.67
C ARG A 189 -10.94 5.38 -8.81
N TRP A 190 -10.16 5.10 -7.78
CA TRP A 190 -9.20 3.98 -7.82
C TRP A 190 -9.90 2.63 -7.63
N ALA A 191 -10.85 2.54 -6.71
CA ALA A 191 -11.67 1.35 -6.50
C ALA A 191 -12.45 0.96 -7.76
N GLU A 192 -12.93 1.93 -8.54
CA GLU A 192 -13.55 1.73 -9.86
C GLU A 192 -12.61 1.00 -10.83
N ILE A 193 -11.33 1.36 -10.90
CA ILE A 193 -10.35 0.69 -11.76
C ILE A 193 -10.16 -0.77 -11.33
N LEU A 194 -10.05 -1.01 -10.02
CA LEU A 194 -9.90 -2.36 -9.48
C LEU A 194 -11.16 -3.20 -9.74
N ALA A 195 -12.35 -2.64 -9.56
CA ALA A 195 -13.62 -3.30 -9.85
C ALA A 195 -13.79 -3.59 -11.34
N PHE A 196 -13.39 -2.66 -12.22
CA PHE A 196 -13.37 -2.89 -13.66
C PHE A 196 -12.46 -4.07 -14.02
N LEU A 197 -11.24 -4.11 -13.48
CA LEU A 197 -10.28 -5.18 -13.77
C LEU A 197 -10.69 -6.54 -13.19
N ASP A 198 -11.47 -6.57 -12.12
CA ASP A 198 -12.06 -7.81 -11.61
C ASP A 198 -13.09 -8.40 -12.58
N GLN A 199 -13.88 -7.56 -13.25
CA GLN A 199 -14.89 -7.97 -14.23
C GLN A 199 -14.27 -8.25 -15.61
N TYR A 200 -13.31 -7.41 -15.99
CA TYR A 200 -12.66 -7.39 -17.30
C TYR A 200 -11.14 -7.32 -17.10
N PRO A 201 -10.43 -8.47 -16.99
CA PRO A 201 -8.98 -8.51 -16.81
C PRO A 201 -8.25 -8.20 -18.13
N ASN A 202 -8.57 -7.06 -18.74
CA ASN A 202 -8.08 -6.59 -20.02
C ASN A 202 -7.78 -5.09 -19.95
N THR A 203 -6.50 -4.75 -20.11
CA THR A 203 -5.99 -3.39 -20.05
C THR A 203 -6.40 -2.53 -21.25
N ASP A 204 -6.71 -3.13 -22.40
CA ASP A 204 -7.20 -2.41 -23.58
C ASP A 204 -8.63 -1.93 -23.36
N LEU A 205 -9.46 -2.77 -22.72
CA LEU A 205 -10.80 -2.38 -22.30
C LEU A 205 -10.74 -1.32 -21.20
N LEU A 206 -9.77 -1.42 -20.29
CA LEU A 206 -9.53 -0.37 -19.28
C LEU A 206 -9.14 0.96 -19.94
N ALA A 207 -8.30 0.92 -20.98
CA ALA A 207 -7.86 2.09 -21.72
C ALA A 207 -9.03 2.77 -22.47
N GLN A 208 -9.92 1.97 -23.04
CA GLN A 208 -11.20 2.44 -23.59
C GLN A 208 -12.06 3.06 -22.50
N HIS A 209 -12.29 2.38 -21.37
CA HIS A 209 -13.06 2.88 -20.24
C HIS A 209 -12.53 4.21 -19.67
N LEU A 210 -11.22 4.40 -19.63
CA LEU A 210 -10.59 5.66 -19.19
C LEU A 210 -10.73 6.80 -20.20
N THR A 211 -11.14 6.52 -21.43
CA THR A 211 -11.33 7.48 -22.51
C THR A 211 -12.82 7.74 -22.77
N ASP A 212 -13.63 6.69 -22.77
CA ASP A 212 -15.08 6.67 -22.92
C ASP A 212 -15.68 5.77 -21.82
N PRO A 213 -16.09 6.35 -20.67
CA PRO A 213 -16.47 5.58 -19.50
C PRO A 213 -17.76 4.79 -19.70
N ILE A 214 -17.72 3.52 -19.31
CA ILE A 214 -18.90 2.66 -19.20
C ILE A 214 -19.31 2.62 -17.72
N GLU A 215 -20.60 2.52 -17.41
CA GLU A 215 -21.01 2.36 -16.01
C GLU A 215 -20.45 1.05 -15.43
N VAL A 216 -19.67 1.17 -14.36
CA VAL A 216 -19.13 0.05 -13.58
C VAL A 216 -19.86 0.01 -12.25
N GLU A 217 -20.68 -1.03 -12.04
CA GLU A 217 -21.33 -1.23 -10.74
C GLU A 217 -20.27 -1.53 -9.66
N GLN A 218 -20.31 -0.76 -8.57
CA GLN A 218 -19.50 -1.04 -7.39
C GLN A 218 -20.17 -2.17 -6.59
N VAL A 219 -19.76 -3.39 -6.88
CA VAL A 219 -20.21 -4.59 -6.17
C VAL A 219 -19.42 -4.76 -4.87
N THR A 220 -20.05 -5.34 -3.85
CA THR A 220 -19.39 -5.74 -2.61
C THR A 220 -18.22 -6.68 -2.90
N LEU A 221 -17.05 -6.42 -2.31
CA LEU A 221 -15.86 -7.25 -2.51
C LEU A 221 -16.13 -8.68 -2.02
N THR A 222 -15.79 -9.67 -2.85
CA THR A 222 -15.64 -11.05 -2.40
C THR A 222 -14.46 -11.17 -1.42
N ASP A 223 -14.45 -12.22 -0.58
CA ASP A 223 -13.33 -12.48 0.33
C ASP A 223 -11.98 -12.53 -0.38
N ARG A 224 -11.95 -13.08 -1.61
CA ARG A 224 -10.75 -13.12 -2.43
C ARG A 224 -10.30 -11.72 -2.85
N GLN A 225 -11.22 -10.87 -3.30
CA GLN A 225 -10.91 -9.49 -3.71
C GLN A 225 -10.50 -8.64 -2.52
N ALA A 226 -11.12 -8.82 -1.35
CA ALA A 226 -10.77 -8.12 -0.12
C ALA A 226 -9.30 -8.36 0.29
N LEU A 227 -8.73 -9.53 -0.02
CA LEU A 227 -7.34 -9.89 0.26
C LEU A 227 -6.32 -9.36 -0.76
N GLN A 228 -6.76 -8.89 -1.92
CA GLN A 228 -5.86 -8.36 -2.94
C GLN A 228 -5.23 -7.03 -2.50
N PRO A 229 -4.01 -6.71 -2.98
CA PRO A 229 -3.34 -5.46 -2.65
C PRO A 229 -4.13 -4.24 -3.14
N MET A 230 -4.21 -3.21 -2.31
CA MET A 230 -4.79 -1.92 -2.67
C MET A 230 -3.94 -1.21 -3.74
N LEU A 231 -2.61 -1.37 -3.68
CA LEU A 231 -1.68 -0.72 -4.61
C LEU A 231 -0.86 -1.76 -5.34
N SER A 232 -1.03 -1.80 -6.66
CA SER A 232 -0.26 -2.66 -7.57
C SER A 232 0.70 -1.84 -8.43
N PRO A 233 1.87 -2.40 -8.80
CA PRO A 233 2.75 -1.75 -9.77
C PRO A 233 2.02 -1.63 -11.11
N ILE A 234 2.32 -0.56 -11.82
CA ILE A 234 1.87 -0.34 -13.19
C ILE A 234 3.13 -0.13 -14.03
N ASP A 235 3.25 -0.85 -15.12
CA ASP A 235 4.41 -0.78 -16.01
C ASP A 235 4.52 0.56 -16.76
N ARG A 236 5.50 0.74 -17.65
CA ARG A 236 5.63 2.02 -18.37
C ARG A 236 4.48 2.30 -19.36
N TRP A 237 3.68 1.30 -19.72
CA TRP A 237 2.59 1.38 -20.71
C TRP A 237 1.18 1.47 -20.11
N GLY A 238 1.02 1.29 -18.80
CA GLY A 238 -0.28 1.33 -18.13
C GLY A 238 -0.83 -0.04 -17.73
N HIS A 239 -0.08 -1.12 -17.94
CA HIS A 239 -0.55 -2.46 -17.60
C HIS A 239 -0.32 -2.77 -16.13
N LEU A 240 -1.34 -3.38 -15.53
CA LEU A 240 -1.30 -3.99 -14.21
C LEU A 240 -1.03 -5.49 -14.35
N PRO A 241 -0.39 -6.12 -13.34
CA PRO A 241 -0.17 -7.55 -13.36
C PRO A 241 -1.51 -8.30 -13.29
N LEU A 242 -1.67 -9.33 -14.13
CA LEU A 242 -2.87 -10.18 -14.17
C LEU A 242 -3.17 -10.80 -12.80
N MET A 243 -2.12 -11.15 -12.06
CA MET A 243 -2.21 -11.51 -10.65
C MET A 243 -1.76 -10.31 -9.84
N PRO A 244 -2.67 -9.62 -9.10
CA PRO A 244 -2.32 -8.43 -8.35
C PRO A 244 -1.16 -8.68 -7.37
N GLN A 245 -0.10 -7.87 -7.48
CA GLN A 245 1.05 -7.91 -6.59
C GLN A 245 1.17 -6.59 -5.84
N PRO A 246 1.48 -6.60 -4.53
CA PRO A 246 1.68 -5.36 -3.79
C PRO A 246 2.90 -4.59 -4.31
N MET A 247 2.82 -3.27 -4.31
CA MET A 247 4.00 -2.43 -4.50
C MET A 247 4.99 -2.61 -3.34
N THR A 248 6.27 -2.39 -3.60
CA THR A 248 7.26 -2.34 -2.50
C THR A 248 7.18 -1.01 -1.75
N ALA A 249 7.56 -1.01 -0.47
CA ALA A 249 7.66 0.20 0.33
C ALA A 249 8.60 1.25 -0.28
N GLN A 250 9.68 0.80 -0.93
CA GLN A 250 10.65 1.66 -1.61
C GLN A 250 10.03 2.32 -2.85
N SER A 251 9.28 1.58 -3.67
CA SER A 251 8.56 2.13 -4.82
C SER A 251 7.51 3.15 -4.39
N VAL A 252 6.75 2.87 -3.33
CA VAL A 252 5.80 3.83 -2.76
C VAL A 252 6.51 5.11 -2.33
N ALA A 253 7.59 4.98 -1.54
CA ALA A 253 8.36 6.13 -1.05
C ALA A 253 8.98 6.96 -2.19
N ALA A 254 9.46 6.30 -3.26
CA ALA A 254 10.00 6.96 -4.44
C ALA A 254 8.93 7.79 -5.16
N ILE A 255 7.74 7.22 -5.40
CA ILE A 255 6.62 7.92 -6.04
C ILE A 255 6.18 9.13 -5.23
N VAL A 256 6.03 9.00 -3.90
CA VAL A 256 5.71 10.15 -3.04
C VAL A 256 6.76 11.25 -3.16
N ARG A 257 8.04 10.87 -3.12
CA ARG A 257 9.16 11.82 -3.22
C ARG A 257 9.17 12.53 -4.58
N ASP A 258 8.93 11.81 -5.66
CA ASP A 258 8.91 12.36 -7.01
C ASP A 258 7.77 13.38 -7.17
N HIS A 259 6.58 13.09 -6.64
CA HIS A 259 5.47 14.06 -6.62
C HIS A 259 5.76 15.28 -5.76
N LEU A 260 6.32 15.10 -4.56
CA LEU A 260 6.69 16.22 -3.67
C LEU A 260 7.81 17.09 -4.25
N SER A 261 8.74 16.50 -5.01
CA SER A 261 9.86 17.21 -5.64
C SER A 261 9.56 17.74 -7.03
N GLY A 262 8.35 17.48 -7.57
CA GLY A 262 7.97 17.87 -8.93
C GLY A 262 8.71 17.08 -10.03
N ARG A 263 9.35 15.96 -9.69
CA ARG A 263 10.07 15.07 -10.61
C ARG A 263 9.19 13.96 -11.18
N ALA A 264 7.95 13.85 -10.72
CA ALA A 264 7.01 12.86 -11.23
C ALA A 264 6.84 13.01 -12.75
N ARG A 265 7.09 11.92 -13.48
CA ARG A 265 7.05 11.92 -14.95
C ARG A 265 5.63 12.15 -15.42
N ALA A 266 5.38 13.26 -16.10
CA ALA A 266 4.18 13.43 -16.90
C ALA A 266 4.18 12.37 -18.01
N ARG A 267 3.18 11.49 -18.00
CA ARG A 267 3.03 10.48 -19.05
C ARG A 267 2.12 11.04 -20.11
N GLY A 268 2.69 11.29 -21.29
CA GLY A 268 1.92 11.71 -22.46
C GLY A 268 0.93 10.62 -22.90
N PRO A 269 -0.11 10.99 -23.64
CA PRO A 269 -1.06 10.03 -24.17
C PRO A 269 -0.33 9.00 -25.03
N LEU A 270 -0.48 7.73 -24.69
CA LEU A 270 -0.07 6.65 -25.59
C LEU A 270 -1.23 6.41 -26.57
N PRO A 271 -0.95 6.13 -27.85
CA PRO A 271 -1.98 5.60 -28.73
C PRO A 271 -2.64 4.43 -28.03
N LEU A 272 -3.96 4.46 -27.92
CA LEU A 272 -4.71 3.27 -27.53
C LEU A 272 -4.23 2.15 -28.45
N PRO A 273 -3.98 0.93 -27.94
CA PRO A 273 -3.89 -0.22 -28.82
C PRO A 273 -5.23 -0.27 -29.55
N LEU A 274 -5.23 0.27 -30.77
CA LEU A 274 -6.38 0.30 -31.62
C LEU A 274 -6.82 -1.16 -31.69
N ARG A 275 -8.05 -1.46 -31.23
CA ARG A 275 -8.81 -2.50 -31.90
C ARG A 275 -8.68 -2.13 -33.37
N LYS A 276 -7.88 -2.91 -34.11
CA LYS A 276 -7.78 -2.85 -35.56
C LYS A 276 -9.21 -2.65 -36.02
N GLU A 277 -9.54 -1.45 -36.51
CA GLU A 277 -10.92 -1.03 -36.73
C GLU A 277 -11.62 -2.17 -37.44
N GLY A 278 -12.44 -2.88 -36.66
CA GLY A 278 -13.27 -3.92 -37.17
C GLY A 278 -14.29 -3.16 -37.98
N ASP A 279 -14.04 -3.11 -39.28
CA ASP A 279 -14.99 -2.87 -40.34
C ASP A 279 -16.40 -3.11 -39.79
N ARG A 280 -17.09 -2.02 -39.45
CA ARG A 280 -18.49 -2.05 -39.04
C ARG A 280 -19.27 -2.28 -40.32
N ASP A 281 -19.29 -3.53 -40.76
CA ASP A 281 -20.27 -4.01 -41.70
C ASP A 281 -20.94 -5.26 -41.11
N ASP A 282 -22.24 -5.11 -40.91
CA ASP A 282 -23.17 -6.14 -40.47
C ASP A 282 -23.12 -7.34 -41.42
N ALA A 283 -22.33 -8.37 -41.09
CA ALA A 283 -22.55 -9.72 -41.59
C ALA A 283 -21.85 -10.74 -40.69
N LEU A 284 -22.64 -11.37 -39.82
CA LEU A 284 -22.32 -12.61 -39.14
C LEU A 284 -22.14 -13.73 -40.19
N ALA A 285 -20.95 -13.83 -40.76
CA ALA A 285 -20.48 -15.03 -41.46
C ALA A 285 -19.10 -15.38 -40.91
N ALA A 286 -18.96 -16.62 -40.44
CA ALA A 286 -17.75 -17.16 -39.86
C ALA A 286 -16.51 -16.78 -40.69
N ARG A 287 -15.67 -15.90 -40.14
CA ARG A 287 -14.34 -15.62 -40.67
C ARG A 287 -13.47 -16.86 -40.44
N ILE A 288 -13.52 -17.78 -41.39
CA ILE A 288 -12.36 -18.62 -41.68
C ILE A 288 -11.28 -17.63 -42.08
N GLU A 289 -10.22 -17.50 -41.28
CA GLU A 289 -9.06 -16.72 -41.70
C GLU A 289 -8.65 -17.21 -43.10
N PRO A 290 -8.52 -16.33 -44.12
CA PRO A 290 -8.01 -16.78 -45.40
C PRO A 290 -6.65 -17.39 -45.09
N ALA A 291 -6.45 -18.65 -45.49
CA ALA A 291 -5.18 -19.34 -45.33
C ALA A 291 -4.10 -18.39 -45.83
N VAL A 292 -3.26 -17.91 -44.90
CA VAL A 292 -2.19 -16.99 -45.24
C VAL A 292 -1.33 -17.74 -46.26
N ASP A 293 -1.30 -17.25 -47.50
CA ASP A 293 -0.41 -17.77 -48.54
C ASP A 293 1.01 -17.36 -48.17
N LEU A 294 1.58 -18.12 -47.25
CA LEU A 294 2.96 -17.99 -46.87
C LEU A 294 3.76 -18.55 -48.05
N ASP A 295 4.51 -17.67 -48.72
CA ASP A 295 5.54 -18.09 -49.67
C ASP A 295 6.31 -19.28 -49.06
N PRO A 296 6.55 -20.37 -49.83
CA PRO A 296 7.22 -21.58 -49.37
C PRO A 296 8.49 -21.34 -48.52
N HIS A 297 9.15 -20.20 -48.69
CA HIS A 297 10.39 -19.84 -47.99
C HIS A 297 10.19 -18.92 -46.78
N TYR A 298 8.94 -18.63 -46.37
CA TYR A 298 8.62 -17.78 -45.23
C TYR A 298 9.27 -18.29 -43.93
N TYR A 299 9.12 -19.58 -43.67
CA TYR A 299 9.72 -20.21 -42.49
C TYR A 299 11.25 -20.19 -42.56
N GLU A 300 11.84 -20.43 -43.72
CA GLU A 300 13.29 -20.37 -43.92
C GLU A 300 13.85 -18.96 -43.71
N ARG A 301 13.17 -17.93 -44.22
CA ARG A 301 13.51 -16.52 -43.96
C ARG A 301 13.43 -16.18 -42.48
N GLY A 302 12.37 -16.63 -41.81
CA GLY A 302 12.20 -16.44 -40.37
C GLY A 302 13.29 -17.14 -39.54
N ILE A 303 13.69 -18.35 -39.92
CA ILE A 303 14.79 -19.08 -39.27
C ILE A 303 16.13 -18.40 -39.55
N ARG A 304 16.38 -17.93 -40.78
CA ARG A 304 17.60 -17.20 -41.14
C ARG A 304 17.71 -15.88 -40.38
N ALA A 305 16.63 -15.12 -40.27
CA ALA A 305 16.60 -13.88 -39.50
C ALA A 305 16.92 -14.12 -38.02
N ARG A 306 16.37 -15.19 -37.42
CA ARG A 306 16.68 -15.57 -36.03
C ARG A 306 18.13 -16.00 -35.85
N ARG A 307 18.71 -16.77 -36.78
CA ARG A 307 20.13 -17.15 -36.73
C ARG A 307 21.05 -15.93 -36.88
N LEU A 308 20.71 -14.99 -37.75
CA LEU A 308 21.45 -13.74 -37.91
C LEU A 308 21.39 -12.88 -36.64
N ALA A 309 20.20 -12.77 -36.03
CA ALA A 309 20.03 -12.06 -34.75
C ALA A 309 20.82 -12.75 -33.63
N GLN A 310 20.78 -14.08 -33.54
CA GLN A 310 21.55 -14.84 -32.57
C GLN A 310 23.05 -14.61 -32.73
N HIS A 311 23.56 -14.66 -33.97
CA HIS A 311 24.98 -14.36 -34.26
C HIS A 311 25.34 -12.91 -33.93
N SER A 312 24.44 -11.96 -34.19
CA SER A 312 24.64 -10.54 -33.85
C SER A 312 24.68 -10.31 -32.34
N LEU A 313 23.97 -11.12 -31.56
CA LEU A 313 23.88 -11.00 -30.10
C LEU A 313 24.93 -11.87 -29.38
N GLN A 314 25.63 -12.74 -30.10
CA GLN A 314 26.55 -13.70 -29.50
C GLN A 314 27.75 -13.03 -28.82
N ASN A 315 28.20 -11.89 -29.36
CA ASN A 315 29.31 -11.11 -28.82
C ASN A 315 28.84 -10.04 -27.80
N LEU A 316 27.54 -9.97 -27.50
CA LEU A 316 27.01 -8.99 -26.54
C LEU A 316 27.37 -9.38 -25.10
N ALA A 317 27.50 -10.69 -24.82
CA ALA A 317 27.94 -11.18 -23.52
C ALA A 317 29.36 -10.69 -23.22
N ASP A 318 30.29 -10.90 -24.15
CA ASP A 318 31.69 -10.46 -23.99
C ASP A 318 31.80 -8.94 -23.76
N VAL A 319 30.99 -8.12 -24.45
CA VAL A 319 30.97 -6.67 -24.23
C VAL A 319 30.41 -6.29 -22.85
N LEU A 320 29.45 -7.06 -22.34
CA LEU A 320 28.92 -6.83 -21.00
C LEU A 320 29.92 -7.23 -19.92
N ASP A 321 30.64 -8.34 -20.13
CA ASP A 321 31.72 -8.79 -19.25
C ASP A 321 32.86 -7.75 -19.22
N ASP A 322 33.27 -7.19 -20.38
CA ASP A 322 34.26 -6.11 -20.45
C ASP A 322 33.82 -4.85 -19.67
N ILE A 323 32.53 -4.51 -19.71
CA ILE A 323 31.97 -3.37 -18.97
C ILE A 323 31.96 -3.65 -17.47
N GLU A 324 31.64 -4.88 -17.05
CA GLU A 324 31.70 -5.30 -15.64
C GLU A 324 33.13 -5.24 -15.11
N ASP A 325 34.10 -5.78 -15.86
CA ASP A 325 35.53 -5.71 -15.50
C ASP A 325 36.02 -4.27 -15.36
N GLN A 326 35.61 -3.38 -16.28
CA GLN A 326 35.95 -1.96 -16.21
C GLN A 326 35.31 -1.27 -15.00
N ALA A 327 34.08 -1.65 -14.64
CA ALA A 327 33.40 -1.09 -13.47
C ALA A 327 34.08 -1.53 -12.17
N ASP A 328 34.50 -2.80 -12.07
CA ASP A 328 35.24 -3.34 -10.94
C ASP A 328 36.62 -2.69 -10.80
N GLN A 329 37.32 -2.46 -11.92
CA GLN A 329 38.61 -1.77 -11.91
C GLN A 329 38.49 -0.33 -11.40
N LEU A 330 37.47 0.41 -11.84
CA LEU A 330 37.20 1.78 -11.35
C LEU A 330 36.82 1.79 -9.87
N LEU A 331 36.11 0.76 -9.39
CA LEU A 331 35.76 0.62 -7.98
C LEU A 331 37.01 0.38 -7.13
N ASP A 332 37.91 -0.50 -7.56
CA ASP A 332 39.18 -0.79 -6.89
C ASP A 332 40.11 0.44 -6.87
N GLU A 333 40.17 1.21 -7.96
CA GLU A 333 40.91 2.48 -7.99
C GLU A 333 40.36 3.48 -6.97
N LEU A 334 39.05 3.62 -6.86
CA LEU A 334 38.41 4.51 -5.87
C LEU A 334 38.67 4.06 -4.43
N LEU A 335 38.60 2.76 -4.16
CA LEU A 335 38.91 2.19 -2.84
C LEU A 335 40.38 2.43 -2.47
N THR A 336 41.30 2.23 -3.43
CA THR A 336 42.73 2.48 -3.23
C THR A 336 43.02 3.96 -2.94
N ILE A 337 42.33 4.90 -3.58
CA ILE A 337 42.47 6.33 -3.30
C ILE A 337 41.96 6.68 -1.89
N LEU A 338 40.87 6.04 -1.44
CA LEU A 338 40.30 6.27 -0.12
C LEU A 338 41.16 5.69 1.01
N ASP A 339 41.84 4.55 0.79
CA ASP A 339 42.74 3.94 1.78
C ASP A 339 44.09 4.67 1.90
N ASN A 340 44.44 5.52 0.94
CA ASN A 340 45.67 6.33 0.93
C ASN A 340 45.47 7.77 1.45
N LEU A 341 44.30 8.10 2.01
CA LEU A 341 43.96 9.39 2.64
C LEU A 341 43.97 9.32 4.17
#